data_AF-A0A850R7R2-F1
#
_entry.id   AF-A0A850R7R2-F1
#
_cell.length_a   1.000
_cell.length_b   1.000
_cell.length_c   1.000
_cell.angle_alpha   90.00
_cell.angle_beta   90.00
_cell.angle_gamma   90.00
#
_symmetry.space_group_name_H-M   'P 1'
#
loop_
_entity.id
_entity.type
_entity.pdbx_description
1 polymer ?
#
loop_
_entity_poly.entity_id
_entity_poly.type
_entity_poly.pdbx_seq_one_letter_code
_entity_poly.pdbx_strand_id
1 'polypeptide(L)'
;MAIHDRAGQRAQQSDLINIPALVANYFLIEPSADNAAQKVEFGTSGHRGTANKGTFNQHHIWAIAQAVAEVRQAHGVTGPLFLGKDTHALSEPAFISTLEVLVANGVKVIVQKDNGYTPTPGVSHSILCHNKASAEKADGIVITPSHNPPQDGGIKYNPVHGGPAEGELTTAIESRANEIIAGGMQAVKRIAIEQALASDLVEERDLVTPYVEDLVNVVDMAAIQNANLTIGVDPLGGSGIEYWREIAKYYNLNITLVDESIDPSFRFMSLDKDGVIRMDCSSPYAMAGLLEYKDKYDLAFGNDPDYDRHGIVTPAGLMNPNHYLAVCIDYLYRHRAQWADGVAVGKTLVSSALIDRVVADLGRTLCEVPVGFKWFVDGLYSGELGFGGEESAGASFLRMDGTPWSTDKDGILLCLLAAEITAVTGKNPQQYYEELAAKHGASEYSRLQAVANKQQKAVLSKLSPEMVAAETLAGDAITARLTHAPGNGAAIGGLKVTTENGWFAARPSGTEDIYKIYCESFKGKEHLALIEKEAQEIVSKVFT
;
A
#
# COMPACT_ATOMS: atom_id res chain seq x y z
N MET A 1 -8.68 17.34 -12.74
CA MET A 1 -9.26 18.32 -11.78
C MET A 1 -8.25 19.43 -11.57
N ALA A 2 -8.71 20.65 -11.34
CA ALA A 2 -7.85 21.74 -10.91
C ALA A 2 -7.31 21.45 -9.50
N ILE A 3 -6.10 21.93 -9.20
CA ILE A 3 -5.50 21.90 -7.86
C ILE A 3 -6.34 22.81 -6.95
N HIS A 4 -6.69 22.34 -5.76
CA HIS A 4 -7.47 23.12 -4.79
C HIS A 4 -6.69 24.34 -4.29
N ASP A 5 -7.35 25.48 -4.07
CA ASP A 5 -6.70 26.75 -3.71
C ASP A 5 -5.90 26.71 -2.40
N ARG A 6 -6.23 25.76 -1.51
CA ARG A 6 -5.52 25.51 -0.25
C ARG A 6 -4.66 24.24 -0.22
N ALA A 7 -4.42 23.60 -1.36
CA ALA A 7 -3.52 22.45 -1.42
C ALA A 7 -2.14 22.82 -0.83
N GLY A 8 -1.60 21.97 0.04
CA GLY A 8 -0.32 22.19 0.75
C GLY A 8 -0.41 23.08 2.00
N GLN A 9 -1.54 23.74 2.25
CA GLN A 9 -1.73 24.55 3.46
C GLN A 9 -2.13 23.66 4.65
N ARG A 10 -1.73 24.03 5.87
CA ARG A 10 -2.15 23.35 7.10
C ARG A 10 -3.68 23.32 7.23
N ALA A 11 -4.21 22.19 7.70
CA ALA A 11 -5.63 22.04 7.98
C ALA A 11 -6.13 23.08 8.99
N GLN A 12 -7.37 23.52 8.79
CA GLN A 12 -8.09 24.43 9.66
C GLN A 12 -9.22 23.70 10.38
N GLN A 13 -9.75 24.31 11.44
CA GLN A 13 -10.84 23.73 12.23
C GLN A 13 -12.08 23.36 11.40
N SER A 14 -12.33 24.07 10.30
CA SER A 14 -13.44 23.81 9.36
C SER A 14 -13.29 22.50 8.57
N ASP A 15 -12.07 21.97 8.49
CA ASP A 15 -11.75 20.79 7.68
C ASP A 15 -11.85 19.50 8.49
N LEU A 16 -11.92 19.63 9.82
CA LEU A 16 -11.85 18.53 10.75
C LEU A 16 -13.22 17.86 10.90
N ILE A 17 -13.22 16.53 10.88
CA ILE A 17 -14.40 15.73 11.20
C ILE A 17 -14.70 15.74 12.71
N ASN A 18 -15.97 15.65 13.08
CA ASN A 18 -16.37 15.44 14.47
C ASN A 18 -16.14 13.97 14.87
N ILE A 19 -15.00 13.71 15.51
CA ILE A 19 -14.57 12.36 15.90
C ILE A 19 -15.57 11.66 16.84
N PRO A 20 -16.06 12.29 17.94
CA PRO A 20 -17.09 11.67 18.78
C PRO A 20 -18.36 11.27 18.02
N ALA A 21 -18.84 12.11 17.11
CA ALA A 21 -20.03 11.80 16.31
C ALA A 21 -19.78 10.65 15.32
N LEU A 22 -18.60 10.62 14.70
CA LEU A 22 -18.19 9.55 13.79
C LEU A 22 -18.15 8.19 14.51
N VAL A 23 -17.52 8.15 15.68
CA VAL A 23 -17.44 6.93 16.51
C VAL A 23 -18.83 6.53 17.03
N ALA A 24 -19.68 7.48 17.44
CA ALA A 24 -21.05 7.16 17.83
C ALA A 24 -21.85 6.53 16.66
N ASN A 25 -21.71 7.08 15.45
CA ASN A 25 -22.37 6.56 14.26
C ASN A 25 -21.92 5.14 13.90
N TYR A 26 -20.69 4.73 14.26
CA TYR A 26 -20.23 3.36 14.06
C TYR A 26 -21.14 2.34 14.77
N PHE A 27 -21.63 2.69 15.97
CA PHE A 27 -22.51 1.84 16.78
C PHE A 27 -23.99 2.07 16.49
N LEU A 28 -24.40 3.31 16.18
CA LEU A 28 -25.82 3.69 16.06
C LEU A 28 -26.42 3.46 14.66
N ILE A 29 -25.59 3.41 13.62
CA ILE A 29 -26.05 3.23 12.24
C ILE A 29 -25.82 1.77 11.83
N GLU A 30 -26.89 1.12 11.38
CA GLU A 30 -26.88 -0.24 10.84
C GLU A 30 -26.96 -0.20 9.30
N PRO A 31 -26.14 -0.97 8.57
CA PRO A 31 -26.25 -1.07 7.12
C PRO A 31 -27.54 -1.79 6.72
N SER A 32 -28.16 -1.32 5.65
CA SER A 32 -29.30 -2.00 5.02
C SER A 32 -28.81 -2.98 3.95
N ALA A 33 -29.15 -4.27 4.08
CA ALA A 33 -28.82 -5.29 3.10
C ALA A 33 -29.43 -5.01 1.71
N ASP A 34 -30.53 -4.26 1.65
CA ASP A 34 -31.21 -3.85 0.42
C ASP A 34 -30.51 -2.67 -0.27
N ASN A 35 -29.65 -1.94 0.44
CA ASN A 35 -28.87 -0.85 -0.12
C ASN A 35 -27.52 -1.35 -0.62
N ALA A 36 -27.37 -1.46 -1.94
CA ALA A 36 -26.14 -1.93 -2.56
C ALA A 36 -24.89 -1.11 -2.17
N ALA A 37 -25.03 0.18 -1.87
CA ALA A 37 -23.92 1.04 -1.46
C ALA A 37 -23.44 0.80 -0.01
N GLN A 38 -24.22 0.07 0.79
CA GLN A 38 -23.92 -0.29 2.19
C GLN A 38 -23.52 -1.76 2.34
N LYS A 39 -23.27 -2.45 1.22
CA LYS A 39 -22.76 -3.81 1.26
C LYS A 39 -21.29 -3.81 1.64
N VAL A 40 -20.86 -4.94 2.17
CA VAL A 40 -19.43 -5.23 2.27
C VAL A 40 -18.90 -5.38 0.86
N GLU A 41 -17.94 -4.52 0.51
CA GLU A 41 -17.05 -4.67 -0.65
C GLU A 41 -15.67 -5.03 -0.09
N PHE A 42 -15.28 -6.31 -0.14
CA PHE A 42 -14.05 -6.82 0.46
C PHE A 42 -13.09 -7.25 -0.65
N GLY A 43 -12.28 -6.30 -1.12
CA GLY A 43 -11.29 -6.51 -2.19
C GLY A 43 -9.89 -6.85 -1.67
N THR A 44 -8.87 -6.66 -2.51
CA THR A 44 -7.46 -6.92 -2.14
C THR A 44 -6.93 -6.03 -1.03
N SER A 45 -7.54 -4.86 -0.85
CA SER A 45 -7.25 -3.94 0.25
C SER A 45 -8.32 -4.03 1.35
N GLY A 46 -9.04 -5.15 1.39
CA GLY A 46 -10.14 -5.40 2.30
C GLY A 46 -11.37 -4.55 2.01
N HIS A 47 -12.10 -4.22 3.07
CA HIS A 47 -13.27 -3.36 3.04
C HIS A 47 -12.95 -1.99 3.64
N ARG A 48 -13.39 -0.92 2.96
CA ARG A 48 -13.23 0.47 3.40
C ARG A 48 -14.56 1.20 3.32
N GLY A 49 -14.76 2.16 4.21
CA GLY A 49 -15.93 3.02 4.19
C GLY A 49 -15.93 4.02 5.33
N THR A 50 -17.09 4.60 5.63
CA THR A 50 -17.25 5.55 6.73
C THR A 50 -18.55 5.27 7.48
N ALA A 51 -18.49 5.37 8.81
CA ALA A 51 -19.65 5.14 9.66
C ALA A 51 -20.83 6.07 9.32
N ASN A 52 -20.55 7.31 8.91
CA ASN A 52 -21.56 8.31 8.56
C ASN A 52 -22.45 7.93 7.37
N LYS A 53 -21.98 7.03 6.50
CA LYS A 53 -22.73 6.59 5.31
C LYS A 53 -23.34 5.21 5.48
N GLY A 54 -23.17 4.58 6.65
CA GLY A 54 -23.57 3.19 6.84
C GLY A 54 -22.70 2.23 6.02
N THR A 55 -21.43 2.56 5.76
CA THR A 55 -20.52 1.73 4.94
C THR A 55 -19.28 1.26 5.70
N PHE A 56 -19.17 1.57 6.99
CA PHE A 56 -18.14 1.03 7.90
C PHE A 56 -18.63 1.19 9.35
N ASN A 57 -19.40 0.22 9.80
CA ASN A 57 -20.14 0.24 11.08
C ASN A 57 -20.02 -1.11 11.75
N GLN A 58 -20.41 -1.22 13.02
CA GLN A 58 -20.25 -2.42 13.83
C GLN A 58 -20.70 -3.71 13.15
N HIS A 59 -21.84 -3.68 12.46
CA HIS A 59 -22.40 -4.82 11.73
C HIS A 59 -21.50 -5.32 10.59
N HIS A 60 -20.82 -4.42 9.88
CA HIS A 60 -19.84 -4.81 8.86
C HIS A 60 -18.67 -5.55 9.49
N ILE A 61 -18.14 -5.03 10.60
CA ILE A 61 -16.95 -5.59 11.25
C ILE A 61 -17.25 -6.93 11.90
N TRP A 62 -18.41 -7.07 12.57
CA TRP A 62 -18.86 -8.35 13.09
C TRP A 62 -19.02 -9.39 11.98
N ALA A 63 -19.67 -9.03 10.87
CA ALA A 63 -19.88 -9.93 9.75
C ALA A 63 -18.55 -10.35 9.08
N ILE A 64 -17.63 -9.40 8.87
CA ILE A 64 -16.32 -9.66 8.29
C ILE A 64 -15.48 -10.53 9.23
N ALA A 65 -15.42 -10.22 10.53
CA ALA A 65 -14.65 -11.01 11.50
C ALA A 65 -15.20 -12.45 11.62
N GLN A 66 -16.53 -12.62 11.59
CA GLN A 66 -17.16 -13.93 11.59
C GLN A 66 -16.82 -14.70 10.31
N ALA A 67 -16.90 -14.05 9.14
CA ALA A 67 -16.53 -14.64 7.86
C ALA A 67 -15.05 -15.05 7.83
N VAL A 68 -14.13 -14.22 8.33
CA VAL A 68 -12.71 -14.57 8.45
C VAL A 68 -12.51 -15.77 9.37
N ALA A 69 -13.16 -15.80 10.54
CA ALA A 69 -13.08 -16.93 11.48
C ALA A 69 -13.55 -18.26 10.86
N GLU A 70 -14.60 -18.22 10.04
CA GLU A 70 -15.10 -19.40 9.32
C GLU A 70 -14.17 -19.81 8.16
N VAL A 71 -13.69 -18.85 7.36
CA VAL A 71 -12.80 -19.10 6.22
C VAL A 71 -11.47 -19.68 6.68
N ARG A 72 -10.84 -19.10 7.72
CA ARG A 72 -9.57 -19.62 8.25
C ARG A 72 -9.74 -21.05 8.79
N GLN A 73 -10.86 -21.35 9.45
CA GLN A 73 -11.17 -22.69 9.93
C GLN A 73 -11.35 -23.68 8.77
N ALA A 74 -12.07 -23.30 7.72
CA ALA A 74 -12.29 -24.12 6.54
C ALA A 74 -10.97 -24.45 5.80
N HIS A 75 -9.98 -23.56 5.88
CA HIS A 75 -8.63 -23.76 5.33
C HIS A 75 -7.65 -24.41 6.31
N GLY A 76 -8.11 -24.86 7.48
CA GLY A 76 -7.29 -25.56 8.46
C GLY A 76 -6.26 -24.67 9.19
N VAL A 77 -6.44 -23.36 9.18
CA VAL A 77 -5.58 -22.41 9.89
C VAL A 77 -5.95 -22.39 11.37
N THR A 78 -5.10 -22.99 12.19
CA THR A 78 -5.35 -23.24 13.62
C THR A 78 -4.44 -22.45 14.56
N GLY A 79 -3.37 -21.83 14.05
CA GLY A 79 -2.48 -20.98 14.83
C GLY A 79 -3.13 -19.64 15.23
N PRO A 80 -2.35 -18.73 15.83
CA PRO A 80 -2.85 -17.43 16.26
C PRO A 80 -3.14 -16.50 15.08
N LEU A 81 -4.04 -15.55 15.29
CA LEU A 81 -4.29 -14.44 14.37
C LEU A 81 -3.63 -13.17 14.92
N PHE A 82 -2.72 -12.56 14.16
CA PHE A 82 -2.14 -11.26 14.50
C PHE A 82 -3.10 -10.14 14.11
N LEU A 83 -3.57 -9.36 15.07
CA LEU A 83 -4.54 -8.28 14.85
C LEU A 83 -3.86 -6.92 15.10
N GLY A 84 -3.61 -6.19 14.01
CA GLY A 84 -3.03 -4.85 14.03
C GLY A 84 -4.06 -3.77 13.72
N LYS A 85 -3.88 -2.56 14.27
CA LYS A 85 -4.67 -1.37 13.94
C LYS A 85 -3.78 -0.16 13.67
N ASP A 86 -4.26 0.74 12.82
CA ASP A 86 -3.68 2.07 12.64
C ASP A 86 -4.32 3.13 13.55
N THR A 87 -4.01 4.39 13.28
CA THR A 87 -4.39 5.56 14.09
C THR A 87 -5.71 6.22 13.69
N HIS A 88 -6.46 5.66 12.72
CA HIS A 88 -7.78 6.19 12.36
C HIS A 88 -8.78 6.04 13.49
N ALA A 89 -9.71 7.00 13.60
CA ALA A 89 -10.75 6.99 14.62
C ALA A 89 -11.60 5.70 14.62
N LEU A 90 -11.94 5.21 13.43
CA LEU A 90 -12.79 4.02 13.27
C LEU A 90 -12.02 2.71 13.47
N SER A 91 -10.69 2.76 13.55
CA SER A 91 -9.87 1.57 13.82
C SER A 91 -10.02 1.08 15.26
N GLU A 92 -10.20 1.98 16.23
CA GLU A 92 -10.45 1.63 17.64
C GLU A 92 -11.74 0.80 17.84
N PRO A 93 -12.95 1.25 17.42
CA PRO A 93 -14.16 0.46 17.59
C PRO A 93 -14.22 -0.78 16.69
N ALA A 94 -13.54 -0.75 15.52
CA ALA A 94 -13.41 -1.93 14.68
C ALA A 94 -12.53 -3.01 15.33
N PHE A 95 -11.41 -2.63 15.95
CA PHE A 95 -10.53 -3.55 16.69
C PHE A 95 -11.27 -4.28 17.80
N ILE A 96 -12.06 -3.54 18.59
CA ILE A 96 -12.92 -4.10 19.65
C ILE A 96 -13.89 -5.11 19.05
N SER A 97 -14.65 -4.71 18.02
CA SER A 97 -15.67 -5.58 17.40
C SER A 97 -15.07 -6.84 16.75
N THR A 98 -13.86 -6.74 16.20
CA THR A 98 -13.13 -7.89 15.67
C THR A 98 -12.71 -8.84 16.80
N LEU A 99 -12.18 -8.33 17.91
CA LEU A 99 -11.74 -9.13 19.05
C LEU A 99 -12.90 -9.91 19.69
N GLU A 100 -14.04 -9.25 19.90
CA GLU A 100 -15.27 -9.87 20.41
C GLU A 100 -15.68 -11.12 19.62
N VAL A 101 -15.58 -11.06 18.29
CA VAL A 101 -16.01 -12.13 17.38
C VAL A 101 -14.96 -13.22 17.25
N LEU A 102 -13.68 -12.85 17.10
CA LEU A 102 -12.61 -13.84 16.97
C LEU A 102 -12.49 -14.72 18.22
N VAL A 103 -12.51 -14.11 19.41
CA VAL A 103 -12.42 -14.84 20.68
C VAL A 103 -13.66 -15.71 20.89
N ALA A 104 -14.86 -15.23 20.54
CA ALA A 104 -16.08 -16.04 20.59
C ALA A 104 -16.06 -17.24 19.62
N ASN A 105 -15.26 -17.18 18.56
CA ASN A 105 -15.01 -18.31 17.66
C ASN A 105 -13.83 -19.21 18.10
N GLY A 106 -13.24 -18.96 19.28
CA GLY A 106 -12.14 -19.75 19.81
C GLY A 106 -10.79 -19.47 19.15
N VAL A 107 -10.67 -18.35 18.43
CA VAL A 107 -9.42 -17.95 17.78
C VAL A 107 -8.49 -17.33 18.82
N LYS A 108 -7.25 -17.84 18.92
CA LYS A 108 -6.18 -17.15 19.66
C LYS A 108 -5.78 -15.91 18.88
N VAL A 109 -5.83 -14.74 19.51
CA VAL A 109 -5.50 -13.44 18.90
C VAL A 109 -4.27 -12.86 19.60
N ILE A 110 -3.28 -12.45 18.81
CA ILE A 110 -2.11 -11.71 19.30
C ILE A 110 -2.27 -10.25 18.88
N VAL A 111 -2.15 -9.35 19.85
CA VAL A 111 -2.29 -7.89 19.66
C VAL A 111 -1.05 -7.17 20.18
N GLN A 112 -0.79 -5.97 19.68
CA GLN A 112 0.23 -5.10 20.25
C GLN A 112 -0.14 -4.74 21.70
N LYS A 113 0.83 -4.87 22.61
CA LYS A 113 0.69 -4.47 24.03
C LYS A 113 0.27 -3.00 24.17
N ASP A 114 -0.33 -2.66 25.32
CA ASP A 114 -0.68 -1.29 25.70
C ASP A 114 -1.63 -0.58 24.70
N ASN A 115 -2.46 -1.35 23.98
CA ASN A 115 -3.33 -0.86 22.90
C ASN A 115 -2.58 -0.09 21.79
N GLY A 116 -1.31 -0.45 21.56
CA GLY A 116 -0.46 0.19 20.57
C GLY A 116 -0.92 -0.04 19.12
N TYR A 117 -0.24 0.65 18.20
CA TYR A 117 -0.50 0.53 16.77
C TYR A 117 0.46 -0.46 16.10
N THR A 118 0.05 -1.06 15.00
CA THR A 118 0.88 -2.02 14.26
C THR A 118 0.81 -1.73 12.75
N PRO A 119 1.95 -1.39 12.12
CA PRO A 119 2.09 -1.33 10.67
C PRO A 119 1.60 -2.60 9.97
N THR A 120 1.05 -2.44 8.77
CA THR A 120 0.82 -3.55 7.84
C THR A 120 2.02 -4.49 7.73
N PRO A 121 3.25 -4.01 7.43
CA PRO A 121 4.41 -4.89 7.34
C PRO A 121 4.78 -5.55 8.67
N GLY A 122 4.46 -4.93 9.81
CA GLY A 122 4.67 -5.52 11.13
C GLY A 122 3.81 -6.78 11.33
N VAL A 123 2.56 -6.77 10.84
CA VAL A 123 1.69 -7.94 10.82
C VAL A 123 2.22 -9.00 9.84
N SER A 124 2.62 -8.61 8.62
CA SER A 124 3.18 -9.52 7.62
C SER A 124 4.43 -10.25 8.14
N HIS A 125 5.37 -9.50 8.70
CA HIS A 125 6.61 -10.01 9.29
C HIS A 125 6.33 -10.97 10.46
N SER A 126 5.39 -10.63 11.34
CA SER A 126 5.00 -11.49 12.48
C SER A 126 4.43 -12.83 12.02
N ILE A 127 3.57 -12.83 11.00
CA ILE A 127 3.02 -14.05 10.38
C ILE A 127 4.14 -14.92 9.82
N LEU A 128 5.03 -14.33 9.01
CA LEU A 128 6.14 -15.06 8.38
C LEU A 128 7.09 -15.67 9.39
N CYS A 129 7.48 -14.90 10.42
CA CYS A 129 8.37 -15.36 11.48
C CYS A 129 7.74 -16.50 12.29
N HIS A 130 6.47 -16.37 12.67
CA HIS A 130 5.75 -17.45 13.36
C HIS A 130 5.65 -18.71 12.48
N ASN A 131 5.29 -18.54 11.21
CA ASN A 131 5.06 -19.65 10.28
C ASN A 131 6.34 -20.38 9.87
N LYS A 132 7.51 -19.74 9.99
CA LYS A 132 8.81 -20.38 9.86
C LYS A 132 9.13 -21.28 11.06
N ALA A 133 8.69 -20.89 12.26
CA ALA A 133 9.00 -21.57 13.51
C ALA A 133 7.92 -22.59 13.98
N SER A 134 6.72 -22.54 13.41
CA SER A 134 5.58 -23.35 13.87
C SER A 134 4.87 -24.13 12.74
N ALA A 135 4.33 -25.29 13.09
CA ALA A 135 3.42 -26.05 12.25
C ALA A 135 1.98 -25.48 12.28
N GLU A 136 1.56 -24.93 13.41
CA GLU A 136 0.28 -24.23 13.56
C GLU A 136 0.42 -22.84 12.94
N LYS A 137 -0.01 -22.73 11.68
CA LYS A 137 0.16 -21.50 10.90
C LYS A 137 -0.72 -20.38 11.44
N ALA A 138 -0.09 -19.22 11.59
CA ALA A 138 -0.70 -17.94 11.88
C ALA A 138 -1.16 -17.24 10.60
N ASP A 139 -2.12 -16.36 10.78
CA ASP A 139 -2.69 -15.42 9.82
C ASP A 139 -2.83 -14.04 10.49
N GLY A 140 -3.43 -13.05 9.82
CA GLY A 140 -3.62 -11.73 10.45
C GLY A 140 -4.68 -10.85 9.82
N ILE A 141 -5.09 -9.85 10.59
CA ILE A 141 -6.00 -8.77 10.16
C ILE A 141 -5.29 -7.45 10.42
N VAL A 142 -5.41 -6.53 9.47
CA VAL A 142 -4.97 -5.15 9.64
C VAL A 142 -6.17 -4.23 9.52
N ILE A 143 -6.41 -3.43 10.55
CA ILE A 143 -7.51 -2.46 10.62
C ILE A 143 -6.95 -1.09 10.24
N THR A 144 -7.11 -0.76 8.97
CA THR A 144 -6.65 0.49 8.39
C THR A 144 -7.33 0.77 7.05
N PRO A 145 -7.69 2.03 6.76
CA PRO A 145 -8.03 2.48 5.42
C PRO A 145 -6.84 3.11 4.67
N SER A 146 -5.59 2.89 5.13
CA SER A 146 -4.36 3.50 4.61
C SER A 146 -4.42 5.03 4.67
N HIS A 147 -3.99 5.75 3.64
CA HIS A 147 -4.01 7.23 3.56
C HIS A 147 -5.40 7.88 3.39
N ASN A 148 -6.49 7.11 3.51
CA ASN A 148 -7.82 7.66 3.35
C ASN A 148 -8.07 8.79 4.35
N PRO A 149 -9.07 9.65 4.11
CA PRO A 149 -9.33 10.77 5.00
C PRO A 149 -9.77 10.34 6.42
N PRO A 150 -9.66 11.22 7.43
CA PRO A 150 -9.90 10.90 8.85
C PRO A 150 -11.25 10.27 9.18
N GLN A 151 -12.28 10.49 8.34
CA GLN A 151 -13.62 9.92 8.54
C GLN A 151 -13.77 8.46 8.12
N ASP A 152 -12.77 7.89 7.44
CA ASP A 152 -12.84 6.54 6.90
C ASP A 152 -12.28 5.51 7.89
N GLY A 153 -12.73 4.26 7.74
CA GLY A 153 -12.19 3.09 8.41
C GLY A 153 -11.95 1.98 7.38
N GLY A 154 -11.09 1.02 7.72
CA GLY A 154 -10.78 -0.09 6.84
C GLY A 154 -10.40 -1.36 7.61
N ILE A 155 -10.59 -2.51 6.98
CA ILE A 155 -10.22 -3.83 7.51
C ILE A 155 -9.81 -4.74 6.36
N LYS A 156 -8.61 -5.32 6.44
CA LYS A 156 -8.07 -6.29 5.46
C LYS A 156 -7.55 -7.55 6.16
N TYR A 157 -7.43 -8.64 5.39
CA TYR A 157 -7.00 -9.95 5.87
C TYR A 157 -5.72 -10.40 5.14
N ASN A 158 -4.76 -10.90 5.90
CA ASN A 158 -3.50 -11.46 5.43
C ASN A 158 -3.46 -12.95 5.79
N PRO A 159 -3.54 -13.87 4.80
CA PRO A 159 -3.46 -15.31 5.04
C PRO A 159 -2.06 -15.78 5.48
N VAL A 160 -1.86 -17.09 5.53
CA VAL A 160 -0.63 -17.73 6.08
C VAL A 160 0.67 -17.37 5.35
N HIS A 161 0.60 -16.88 4.11
CA HIS A 161 1.77 -16.39 3.39
C HIS A 161 2.17 -14.97 3.81
N GLY A 162 1.41 -14.29 4.67
CA GLY A 162 1.71 -12.98 5.27
C GLY A 162 1.32 -11.75 4.43
N GLY A 163 0.91 -11.95 3.17
CA GLY A 163 0.56 -10.87 2.22
C GLY A 163 -0.94 -10.62 2.15
N PRO A 164 -1.40 -9.65 1.33
CA PRO A 164 -2.83 -9.40 1.15
C PRO A 164 -3.53 -10.61 0.53
N ALA A 165 -4.73 -10.95 1.03
CA ALA A 165 -5.50 -12.08 0.53
C ALA A 165 -5.82 -12.01 -0.98
N GLU A 166 -5.66 -13.15 -1.65
CA GLU A 166 -6.04 -13.37 -3.05
C GLU A 166 -7.56 -13.32 -3.29
N GLY A 167 -7.92 -13.15 -4.57
CA GLY A 167 -9.30 -12.86 -4.99
C GLY A 167 -10.34 -13.92 -4.57
N GLU A 168 -9.94 -15.20 -4.49
CA GLU A 168 -10.83 -16.26 -4.04
C GLU A 168 -11.21 -16.08 -2.56
N LEU A 169 -10.22 -15.87 -1.69
CA LEU A 169 -10.44 -15.63 -0.27
C LEU A 169 -11.22 -14.35 -0.02
N THR A 170 -10.87 -13.25 -0.70
CA THR A 170 -11.59 -11.98 -0.53
C THR A 170 -13.05 -12.10 -0.98
N THR A 171 -13.32 -12.83 -2.06
CA THR A 171 -14.70 -13.09 -2.54
C THR A 171 -15.49 -13.96 -1.57
N ALA A 172 -14.86 -14.97 -0.98
CA ALA A 172 -15.49 -15.82 0.02
C ALA A 172 -15.86 -15.02 1.28
N ILE A 173 -14.94 -14.17 1.77
CA ILE A 173 -15.18 -13.28 2.91
C ILE A 173 -16.29 -12.27 2.59
N GLU A 174 -16.23 -11.62 1.43
CA GLU A 174 -17.24 -10.64 0.98
C GLU A 174 -18.64 -11.26 0.94
N SER A 175 -18.76 -12.40 0.24
CA SER A 175 -20.03 -13.07 0.05
C SER A 175 -20.61 -13.49 1.40
N ARG A 176 -19.77 -14.09 2.24
CA ARG A 176 -20.20 -14.55 3.56
C ARG A 176 -20.59 -13.41 4.49
N ALA A 177 -19.84 -12.32 4.52
CA ALA A 177 -20.18 -11.17 5.34
C ALA A 177 -21.53 -10.55 4.92
N ASN A 178 -21.77 -10.43 3.60
CA ASN A 178 -23.05 -9.92 3.10
C ASN A 178 -24.23 -10.87 3.39
N GLU A 179 -24.03 -12.19 3.33
CA GLU A 179 -25.03 -13.17 3.78
C GLU A 179 -25.38 -13.01 5.26
N ILE A 180 -24.37 -12.80 6.11
CA ILE A 180 -24.56 -12.58 7.56
C ILE A 180 -25.37 -11.30 7.81
N ILE A 181 -25.09 -10.22 7.06
CA ILE A 181 -25.85 -8.96 7.11
C ILE A 181 -27.30 -9.18 6.68
N ALA A 182 -27.53 -9.82 5.53
CA ALA A 182 -28.88 -10.13 5.05
C ALA A 182 -29.64 -11.08 6.01
N GLY A 183 -28.92 -11.95 6.71
CA GLY A 183 -29.46 -12.86 7.72
C GLY A 183 -29.67 -12.24 9.11
N GLY A 184 -29.52 -10.92 9.27
CA GLY A 184 -29.78 -10.23 10.54
C GLY A 184 -28.83 -10.63 11.68
N MET A 185 -27.54 -10.79 11.36
CA MET A 185 -26.45 -11.12 12.30
C MET A 185 -26.57 -12.46 13.05
N GLN A 186 -27.54 -13.33 12.72
CA GLN A 186 -27.80 -14.56 13.49
C GLN A 186 -26.61 -15.52 13.55
N ALA A 187 -25.73 -15.49 12.55
CA ALA A 187 -24.55 -16.35 12.49
C ALA A 187 -23.35 -15.81 13.30
N VAL A 188 -23.37 -14.55 13.72
CA VAL A 188 -22.23 -13.94 14.44
C VAL A 188 -22.16 -14.50 15.86
N LYS A 189 -21.05 -15.16 16.17
CA LYS A 189 -20.68 -15.45 17.56
C LYS A 189 -19.92 -14.24 18.09
N ARG A 190 -20.36 -13.72 19.24
CA ARG A 190 -19.67 -12.66 19.96
C ARG A 190 -19.79 -12.85 21.46
N ILE A 191 -18.81 -12.33 22.17
CA ILE A 191 -18.82 -12.14 23.62
C ILE A 191 -18.61 -10.64 23.91
N ALA A 192 -18.87 -10.22 25.15
CA ALA A 192 -18.58 -8.83 25.53
C ALA A 192 -17.07 -8.58 25.52
N ILE A 193 -16.64 -7.37 25.17
CA ILE A 193 -15.22 -7.00 25.12
C ILE A 193 -14.47 -7.29 26.43
N GLU A 194 -15.11 -7.08 27.59
CA GLU A 194 -14.50 -7.37 28.90
C GLU A 194 -14.20 -8.87 29.06
N GLN A 195 -15.06 -9.72 28.50
CA GLN A 195 -14.84 -11.17 28.50
C GLN A 195 -13.76 -11.57 27.49
N ALA A 196 -13.70 -10.90 26.35
CA ALA A 196 -12.67 -11.14 25.34
C ALA A 196 -11.28 -10.78 25.88
N LEU A 197 -11.12 -9.60 26.48
CA LEU A 197 -9.85 -9.15 27.07
C LEU A 197 -9.42 -9.99 28.28
N ALA A 198 -10.36 -10.55 29.04
CA ALA A 198 -10.07 -11.46 30.15
C ALA A 198 -9.81 -12.92 29.72
N SER A 199 -9.94 -13.23 28.42
CA SER A 199 -9.76 -14.58 27.89
C SER A 199 -8.28 -14.90 27.69
N ASP A 200 -7.89 -16.14 27.99
CA ASP A 200 -6.55 -16.67 27.68
C ASP A 200 -6.29 -16.79 26.16
N LEU A 201 -7.31 -16.54 25.33
CA LEU A 201 -7.20 -16.47 23.88
C LEU A 201 -6.64 -15.14 23.39
N VAL A 202 -6.61 -14.09 24.21
CA VAL A 202 -6.00 -12.81 23.83
C VAL A 202 -4.63 -12.70 24.46
N GLU A 203 -3.62 -12.51 23.62
CA GLU A 203 -2.24 -12.33 24.05
C GLU A 203 -1.75 -10.94 23.64
N GLU A 204 -1.51 -10.07 24.63
CA GLU A 204 -0.78 -8.83 24.42
C GLU A 204 0.73 -9.12 24.30
N ARG A 205 1.33 -8.67 23.20
CA ARG A 205 2.75 -8.89 22.91
C ARG A 205 3.39 -7.63 22.35
N ASP A 206 4.69 -7.47 22.58
CA ASP A 206 5.49 -6.50 21.84
C ASP A 206 5.79 -7.00 20.42
N LEU A 207 5.22 -6.33 19.41
CA LEU A 207 5.45 -6.58 17.99
C LEU A 207 6.44 -5.57 17.38
N VAL A 208 6.90 -4.57 18.14
CA VAL A 208 7.83 -3.55 17.68
C VAL A 208 9.25 -4.10 17.72
N THR A 209 9.70 -4.55 18.90
CA THR A 209 11.08 -4.99 19.10
C THR A 209 11.50 -6.12 18.14
N PRO A 210 10.73 -7.20 17.95
CA PRO A 210 11.13 -8.28 17.05
C PRO A 210 11.29 -7.82 15.59
N TYR A 211 10.46 -6.89 15.11
CA TYR A 211 10.62 -6.30 13.78
C TYR A 211 11.91 -5.48 13.71
N VAL A 212 12.15 -4.60 14.69
CA VAL A 212 13.32 -3.71 14.71
C VAL A 212 14.63 -4.49 14.80
N GLU A 213 14.74 -5.45 15.71
CA GLU A 213 15.94 -6.26 15.89
C GLU A 213 16.32 -7.06 14.64
N ASP A 214 15.32 -7.48 13.87
CA ASP A 214 15.48 -8.32 12.68
C ASP A 214 15.84 -7.53 11.41
N LEU A 215 15.74 -6.19 11.42
CA LEU A 215 16.06 -5.33 10.26
C LEU A 215 17.49 -5.55 9.72
N VAL A 216 18.45 -5.93 10.58
CA VAL A 216 19.82 -6.28 10.19
C VAL A 216 19.90 -7.42 9.16
N ASN A 217 18.85 -8.25 9.06
CA ASN A 217 18.80 -9.37 8.12
C ASN A 217 18.26 -8.98 6.73
N VAL A 218 17.84 -7.73 6.53
CA VAL A 218 17.26 -7.24 5.26
C VAL A 218 17.90 -5.93 4.77
N VAL A 219 18.36 -5.08 5.69
CA VAL A 219 19.06 -3.81 5.41
C VAL A 219 20.43 -3.83 6.07
N ASP A 220 21.45 -3.25 5.42
CA ASP A 220 22.77 -3.04 6.01
C ASP A 220 22.74 -1.89 7.05
N MET A 221 22.18 -2.20 8.22
CA MET A 221 22.04 -1.25 9.33
C MET A 221 23.40 -0.77 9.86
N ALA A 222 24.45 -1.57 9.71
CA ALA A 222 25.81 -1.20 10.12
C ALA A 222 26.39 -0.11 9.20
N ALA A 223 26.18 -0.21 7.87
CA ALA A 223 26.57 0.85 6.94
C ALA A 223 25.86 2.18 7.28
N ILE A 224 24.54 2.13 7.55
CA ILE A 224 23.76 3.33 7.91
C ILE A 224 24.30 3.97 9.19
N GLN A 225 24.56 3.16 10.23
CA GLN A 225 25.12 3.64 11.49
C GLN A 225 26.50 4.29 11.29
N ASN A 226 27.38 3.65 10.52
CA ASN A 226 28.74 4.15 10.26
C ASN A 226 28.76 5.45 9.44
N ALA A 227 27.81 5.62 8.52
CA ALA A 227 27.69 6.85 7.73
C ALA A 227 27.23 8.05 8.58
N ASN A 228 26.57 7.80 9.72
CA ASN A 228 26.07 8.81 10.65
C ASN A 228 25.23 9.91 9.94
N LEU A 229 24.35 9.48 9.04
CA LEU A 229 23.43 10.34 8.31
C LEU A 229 22.50 11.09 9.27
N THR A 230 22.22 12.35 8.99
CA THR A 230 21.21 13.15 9.69
C THR A 230 19.86 12.94 9.00
N ILE A 231 18.96 12.18 9.64
CA ILE A 231 17.71 11.72 9.04
C ILE A 231 16.51 12.39 9.71
N GLY A 232 15.61 12.95 8.91
CA GLY A 232 14.31 13.44 9.36
C GLY A 232 13.21 12.44 9.07
N VAL A 233 12.24 12.26 9.97
CA VAL A 233 11.06 11.43 9.70
C VAL A 233 9.81 12.20 10.10
N ASP A 234 8.85 12.30 9.18
CA ASP A 234 7.48 12.67 9.50
C ASP A 234 6.62 11.39 9.58
N PRO A 235 6.24 10.94 10.79
CA PRO A 235 5.41 9.75 10.98
C PRO A 235 4.00 9.88 10.41
N LEU A 236 3.58 11.10 10.00
CA LEU A 236 2.22 11.47 9.57
C LEU A 236 1.13 11.00 10.55
N GLY A 237 1.48 10.93 11.84
CA GLY A 237 0.64 10.39 12.92
C GLY A 237 0.10 9.00 12.67
N GLY A 238 0.83 8.15 11.94
CA GLY A 238 0.43 6.78 11.62
C GLY A 238 1.00 5.71 12.56
N SER A 239 0.76 4.44 12.20
CA SER A 239 0.95 3.27 13.08
C SER A 239 2.39 2.92 13.45
N GLY A 240 3.39 3.34 12.66
CA GLY A 240 4.80 3.01 12.89
C GLY A 240 5.61 4.08 13.62
N ILE A 241 4.98 5.06 14.30
CA ILE A 241 5.72 6.08 15.05
C ILE A 241 6.65 5.46 16.12
N GLU A 242 6.19 4.45 16.87
CA GLU A 242 7.03 3.75 17.85
C GLU A 242 8.12 2.90 17.17
N TYR A 243 7.88 2.42 15.96
CA TYR A 243 8.88 1.71 15.18
C TYR A 243 10.04 2.64 14.86
N TRP A 244 9.78 3.86 14.39
CA TRP A 244 10.85 4.84 14.14
C TRP A 244 11.61 5.23 15.40
N ARG A 245 10.92 5.40 16.54
CA ARG A 245 11.59 5.66 17.83
C ARG A 245 12.51 4.51 18.23
N GLU A 246 12.04 3.27 18.14
CA GLU A 246 12.83 2.11 18.54
C GLU A 246 13.95 1.82 17.52
N ILE A 247 13.75 2.05 16.22
CA ILE A 247 14.82 1.98 15.19
C ILE A 247 15.95 2.96 15.52
N ALA A 248 15.61 4.23 15.78
CA ALA A 248 16.59 5.27 16.10
C ALA A 248 17.42 4.89 17.32
N LYS A 249 16.74 4.40 18.37
CA LYS A 249 17.36 4.00 19.64
C LYS A 249 18.19 2.72 19.52
N TYR A 250 17.62 1.64 18.97
CA TYR A 250 18.25 0.32 18.91
C TYR A 250 19.51 0.33 18.05
N TYR A 251 19.46 0.98 16.88
CA TYR A 251 20.60 1.11 15.97
C TYR A 251 21.45 2.35 16.21
N ASN A 252 21.13 3.16 17.22
CA ASN A 252 21.83 4.42 17.54
C ASN A 252 22.02 5.31 16.29
N LEU A 253 20.91 5.58 15.60
CA LEU A 253 20.87 6.41 14.38
C LEU A 253 20.48 7.85 14.73
N ASN A 254 21.05 8.81 14.02
CA ASN A 254 20.68 10.22 14.13
C ASN A 254 19.37 10.51 13.37
N ILE A 255 18.26 9.97 13.89
CA ILE A 255 16.91 10.16 13.38
C ILE A 255 16.17 11.17 14.27
N THR A 256 15.56 12.18 13.66
CA THR A 256 14.67 13.13 14.32
C THR A 256 13.26 12.98 13.79
N LEU A 257 12.29 12.74 14.68
CA LEU A 257 10.87 12.85 14.33
C LEU A 257 10.51 14.34 14.25
N VAL A 258 10.07 14.81 13.08
CA VAL A 258 9.77 16.25 12.87
C VAL A 258 8.42 16.66 13.44
N ASP A 259 7.51 15.70 13.60
CA ASP A 259 6.22 15.84 14.26
C ASP A 259 5.89 14.51 14.96
N GLU A 260 5.50 14.57 16.24
CA GLU A 260 5.16 13.38 17.04
C GLU A 260 3.66 13.30 17.34
N SER A 261 2.85 14.12 16.66
CA SER A 261 1.41 14.18 16.89
C SER A 261 0.70 12.88 16.50
N ILE A 262 -0.11 12.36 17.41
CA ILE A 262 -1.13 11.34 17.13
C ILE A 262 -2.48 11.97 17.47
N ASP A 263 -3.25 12.29 16.43
CA ASP A 263 -4.59 12.86 16.54
C ASP A 263 -5.48 12.22 15.48
N PRO A 264 -6.58 11.53 15.85
CA PRO A 264 -7.46 10.87 14.88
C PRO A 264 -8.20 11.84 13.95
N SER A 265 -8.15 13.16 14.19
CA SER A 265 -8.62 14.17 13.23
C SER A 265 -7.53 14.59 12.23
N PHE A 266 -6.28 14.15 12.42
CA PHE A 266 -5.12 14.49 11.62
C PHE A 266 -4.93 16.00 11.39
N ARG A 267 -5.27 16.84 12.40
CA ARG A 267 -5.27 18.30 12.26
C ARG A 267 -3.92 18.92 11.94
N PHE A 268 -2.84 18.20 12.24
CA PHE A 268 -1.48 18.63 11.94
C PHE A 268 -1.19 18.52 10.44
N MET A 269 -1.93 17.72 9.66
CA MET A 269 -1.64 17.54 8.24
C MET A 269 -1.83 18.83 7.42
N SER A 270 -1.03 18.95 6.35
CA SER A 270 -1.37 19.82 5.22
C SER A 270 -2.44 19.16 4.34
N LEU A 271 -3.27 19.96 3.69
CA LEU A 271 -4.29 19.46 2.76
C LEU A 271 -3.63 18.92 1.49
N ASP A 272 -4.16 17.83 0.95
CA ASP A 272 -3.72 17.26 -0.32
C ASP A 272 -4.21 18.11 -1.52
N LYS A 273 -3.83 17.71 -2.74
CA LYS A 273 -4.14 18.39 -4.00
C LYS A 273 -5.62 18.74 -4.19
N ASP A 274 -6.53 17.95 -3.60
CA ASP A 274 -7.99 18.08 -3.70
C ASP A 274 -8.58 18.88 -2.52
N GLY A 275 -7.75 19.38 -1.61
CA GLY A 275 -8.19 20.13 -0.43
C GLY A 275 -8.64 19.24 0.72
N VAL A 276 -8.46 17.92 0.63
CA VAL A 276 -8.85 16.96 1.66
C VAL A 276 -7.64 16.58 2.51
N ILE A 277 -7.86 16.32 3.80
CA ILE A 277 -6.82 15.74 4.67
C ILE A 277 -6.58 14.30 4.22
N ARG A 278 -5.37 14.01 3.72
CA ARG A 278 -4.90 12.67 3.37
C ARG A 278 -3.46 12.51 3.81
N MET A 279 -3.14 11.39 4.41
CA MET A 279 -1.80 11.06 4.89
C MET A 279 -1.02 10.36 3.78
N ASP A 280 -1.01 10.94 2.58
CA ASP A 280 -0.33 10.38 1.42
C ASP A 280 1.14 10.81 1.39
N CYS A 281 2.03 9.90 1.82
CA CYS A 281 3.47 10.12 1.86
C CYS A 281 4.11 10.35 0.48
N SER A 282 3.37 10.13 -0.61
CA SER A 282 3.83 10.38 -1.98
C SER A 282 3.31 11.70 -2.57
N SER A 283 2.46 12.44 -1.85
CA SER A 283 1.94 13.72 -2.30
C SER A 283 2.81 14.88 -1.83
N PRO A 284 3.31 15.76 -2.72
CA PRO A 284 4.06 16.94 -2.32
C PRO A 284 3.20 17.94 -1.53
N TYR A 285 1.86 17.86 -1.61
CA TYR A 285 0.97 18.74 -0.86
C TYR A 285 0.77 18.24 0.57
N ALA A 286 0.50 16.95 0.75
CA ALA A 286 0.40 16.35 2.09
C ALA A 286 1.75 16.42 2.83
N MET A 287 2.86 16.21 2.11
CA MET A 287 4.23 16.26 2.62
C MET A 287 4.80 17.67 2.77
N ALA A 288 4.00 18.72 2.56
CA ALA A 288 4.48 20.11 2.59
C ALA A 288 5.21 20.44 3.91
N GLY A 289 4.71 19.95 5.05
CA GLY A 289 5.35 20.16 6.36
C GLY A 289 6.77 19.57 6.44
N LEU A 290 6.99 18.35 5.95
CA LEU A 290 8.33 17.76 5.91
C LEU A 290 9.24 18.47 4.88
N LEU A 291 8.68 18.87 3.74
CA LEU A 291 9.42 19.55 2.68
C LEU A 291 10.01 20.90 3.10
N GLU A 292 9.41 21.60 4.07
CA GLU A 292 9.99 22.79 4.69
C GLU A 292 11.32 22.52 5.40
N TYR A 293 11.57 21.26 5.81
CA TYR A 293 12.77 20.83 6.51
C TYR A 293 13.75 20.04 5.64
N LYS A 294 13.50 19.89 4.34
CA LYS A 294 14.32 19.06 3.44
C LYS A 294 15.82 19.39 3.46
N ASP A 295 16.18 20.67 3.70
CA ASP A 295 17.56 21.14 3.69
C ASP A 295 18.27 20.98 5.05
N LYS A 296 17.56 20.47 6.08
CA LYS A 296 18.13 20.17 7.41
C LYS A 296 18.67 18.74 7.54
N TYR A 297 18.36 17.89 6.58
CA TYR A 297 18.62 16.45 6.64
C TYR A 297 19.33 15.98 5.37
N ASP A 298 20.16 14.95 5.50
CA ASP A 298 20.75 14.25 4.35
C ASP A 298 19.65 13.50 3.57
N LEU A 299 18.73 12.91 4.33
CA LEU A 299 17.51 12.26 3.87
C LEU A 299 16.37 12.56 4.84
N ALA A 300 15.15 12.61 4.33
CA ALA A 300 13.98 12.57 5.18
C ALA A 300 12.88 11.68 4.62
N PHE A 301 12.03 11.15 5.50
CA PHE A 301 11.05 10.13 5.15
C PHE A 301 9.65 10.47 5.65
N GLY A 302 8.65 10.02 4.90
CA GLY A 302 7.26 9.94 5.36
C GLY A 302 6.67 8.56 5.09
N ASN A 303 5.75 8.12 5.94
CA ASN A 303 4.98 6.90 5.74
C ASN A 303 3.49 7.21 5.92
N ASP A 304 2.64 6.52 5.15
CA ASP A 304 1.20 6.61 5.34
C ASP A 304 0.74 5.85 6.60
N PRO A 305 -0.53 5.95 7.03
CA PRO A 305 -0.95 5.48 8.35
C PRO A 305 -0.75 3.99 8.62
N ASP A 306 -0.78 3.15 7.59
CA ASP A 306 -0.50 1.72 7.68
C ASP A 306 0.94 1.32 7.37
N TYR A 307 1.80 2.30 7.04
CA TYR A 307 3.24 2.14 6.88
C TYR A 307 3.61 1.13 5.79
N ASP A 308 2.73 0.92 4.82
CA ASP A 308 2.96 0.04 3.67
C ASP A 308 3.47 0.84 2.45
N ARG A 309 3.48 2.18 2.53
CA ARG A 309 4.08 3.08 1.54
C ARG A 309 5.14 4.00 2.11
N HIS A 310 5.95 4.57 1.22
CA HIS A 310 7.11 5.39 1.56
C HIS A 310 7.13 6.70 0.77
N GLY A 311 7.62 7.76 1.40
CA GLY A 311 7.97 9.03 0.76
C GLY A 311 9.44 9.32 1.03
N ILE A 312 10.24 9.49 -0.02
CA ILE A 312 11.68 9.77 0.10
C ILE A 312 11.92 11.24 -0.23
N VAL A 313 12.43 11.99 0.74
CA VAL A 313 12.79 13.40 0.60
C VAL A 313 14.30 13.53 0.66
N THR A 314 14.85 14.29 -0.28
CA THR A 314 16.25 14.75 -0.28
C THR A 314 16.26 16.28 -0.29
N PRO A 315 17.42 16.96 -0.22
CA PRO A 315 17.48 18.39 -0.46
C PRO A 315 16.91 18.84 -1.82
N ALA A 316 16.78 17.93 -2.80
CA ALA A 316 16.11 18.20 -4.08
C ALA A 316 14.57 18.24 -3.99
N GLY A 317 13.98 17.73 -2.90
CA GLY A 317 12.53 17.62 -2.68
C GLY A 317 12.05 16.18 -2.53
N LEU A 318 10.73 16.00 -2.66
CA LEU A 318 10.09 14.67 -2.65
C LEU A 318 10.38 13.95 -3.96
N MET A 319 10.96 12.76 -3.86
CA MET A 319 11.32 11.94 -5.00
C MET A 319 10.06 11.32 -5.64
N ASN A 320 10.03 11.26 -6.96
CA ASN A 320 8.97 10.53 -7.66
C ASN A 320 9.06 9.03 -7.32
N PRO A 321 7.96 8.36 -6.93
CA PRO A 321 8.00 6.94 -6.57
C PRO A 321 8.62 6.04 -7.64
N ASN A 322 8.28 6.24 -8.92
CA ASN A 322 8.84 5.44 -10.02
C ASN A 322 10.36 5.58 -10.13
N HIS A 323 10.89 6.78 -9.89
CA HIS A 323 12.32 7.04 -9.92
C HIS A 323 13.01 6.26 -8.80
N TYR A 324 12.41 6.25 -7.61
CA TYR A 324 12.95 5.55 -6.47
C TYR A 324 12.90 4.03 -6.63
N LEU A 325 11.81 3.48 -7.20
CA LEU A 325 11.73 2.04 -7.51
C LEU A 325 12.86 1.60 -8.46
N ALA A 326 13.16 2.37 -9.50
CA ALA A 326 14.25 2.07 -10.42
C ALA A 326 15.63 2.04 -9.72
N VAL A 327 15.86 2.99 -8.80
CA VAL A 327 17.07 3.04 -7.97
C VAL A 327 17.15 1.85 -7.02
N CYS A 328 16.05 1.49 -6.35
CA CYS A 328 15.99 0.32 -5.46
C CYS A 328 16.38 -0.95 -6.21
N ILE A 329 15.82 -1.15 -7.40
CA ILE A 329 16.08 -2.33 -8.24
C ILE A 329 17.55 -2.37 -8.68
N ASP A 330 18.10 -1.28 -9.23
CA ASP A 330 19.50 -1.26 -9.64
C ASP A 330 20.44 -1.54 -8.46
N TYR A 331 20.19 -0.90 -7.31
CA TYR A 331 21.01 -1.08 -6.13
C TYR A 331 20.94 -2.49 -5.57
N LEU A 332 19.73 -3.01 -5.27
CA LEU A 332 19.56 -4.31 -4.63
C LEU A 332 20.20 -5.44 -5.44
N TYR A 333 19.98 -5.49 -6.75
CA TYR A 333 20.50 -6.57 -7.60
C TYR A 333 22.01 -6.49 -7.83
N ARG A 334 22.66 -5.38 -7.48
CA ARG A 334 24.13 -5.23 -7.44
C ARG A 334 24.72 -5.48 -6.04
N HIS A 335 23.93 -5.35 -4.97
CA HIS A 335 24.39 -5.38 -3.58
C HIS A 335 23.79 -6.52 -2.74
N ARG A 336 23.10 -7.48 -3.36
CA ARG A 336 22.57 -8.68 -2.71
C ARG A 336 23.23 -9.93 -3.31
N ALA A 337 24.53 -10.10 -3.04
CA ALA A 337 25.35 -11.18 -3.61
C ALA A 337 24.89 -12.61 -3.23
N GLN A 338 24.04 -12.75 -2.21
CA GLN A 338 23.47 -14.03 -1.78
C GLN A 338 22.20 -14.40 -2.55
N TRP A 339 21.58 -13.46 -3.28
CA TRP A 339 20.44 -13.77 -4.14
C TRP A 339 20.88 -14.60 -5.34
N ALA A 340 20.13 -15.67 -5.64
CA ALA A 340 20.42 -16.52 -6.78
C ALA A 340 20.29 -15.76 -8.12
N ASP A 341 21.01 -16.21 -9.14
CA ASP A 341 20.99 -15.59 -10.47
C ASP A 341 19.58 -15.55 -11.09
N GLY A 342 18.74 -16.53 -10.77
CA GLY A 342 17.37 -16.66 -11.29
C GLY A 342 16.31 -15.80 -10.58
N VAL A 343 16.66 -15.06 -9.52
CA VAL A 343 15.71 -14.20 -8.79
C VAL A 343 15.25 -13.06 -9.71
N ALA A 344 13.95 -12.99 -9.99
CA ALA A 344 13.34 -12.05 -10.93
C ALA A 344 12.84 -10.76 -10.24
N VAL A 345 12.49 -9.75 -11.04
CA VAL A 345 12.02 -8.42 -10.59
C VAL A 345 10.53 -8.28 -10.89
N GLY A 346 9.71 -8.03 -9.87
CA GLY A 346 8.28 -7.77 -10.00
C GLY A 346 7.97 -6.29 -10.18
N LYS A 347 7.14 -5.95 -11.17
CA LYS A 347 6.70 -4.58 -11.47
C LYS A 347 5.24 -4.56 -11.93
N THR A 348 4.45 -3.59 -11.49
CA THR A 348 3.11 -3.40 -12.08
C THR A 348 3.19 -2.75 -13.46
N LEU A 349 2.28 -3.10 -14.38
CA LEU A 349 2.33 -2.59 -15.76
C LEU A 349 2.23 -1.07 -15.92
N VAL A 350 1.79 -0.36 -14.88
CA VAL A 350 1.64 1.10 -14.86
C VAL A 350 2.83 1.80 -14.19
N SER A 351 3.80 1.05 -13.67
CA SER A 351 5.07 1.61 -13.23
C SER A 351 5.94 1.98 -14.44
N SER A 352 6.88 2.89 -14.22
CA SER A 352 7.78 3.41 -15.24
C SER A 352 8.52 2.32 -16.03
N ALA A 353 8.60 2.48 -17.34
CA ALA A 353 9.41 1.66 -18.23
C ALA A 353 10.92 1.92 -18.09
N LEU A 354 11.34 2.89 -17.25
CA LEU A 354 12.73 3.01 -16.83
C LEU A 354 13.17 1.76 -16.08
N ILE A 355 12.25 1.15 -15.30
CA ILE A 355 12.49 -0.13 -14.63
C ILE A 355 12.86 -1.20 -15.65
N ASP A 356 12.16 -1.28 -16.78
CA ASP A 356 12.41 -2.26 -17.83
C ASP A 356 13.84 -2.13 -18.38
N ARG A 357 14.28 -0.89 -18.60
CA ARG A 357 15.64 -0.59 -19.08
C ARG A 357 16.72 -0.95 -18.04
N VAL A 358 16.45 -0.67 -16.76
CA VAL A 358 17.34 -1.04 -15.65
C VAL A 358 17.44 -2.55 -15.49
N VAL A 359 16.31 -3.27 -15.50
CA VAL A 359 16.28 -4.73 -15.34
C VAL A 359 16.97 -5.43 -16.50
N ALA A 360 16.81 -4.93 -17.72
CA ALA A 360 17.52 -5.42 -18.89
C ALA A 360 19.05 -5.21 -18.79
N ASP A 361 19.51 -4.06 -18.29
CA ASP A 361 20.94 -3.78 -18.06
C ASP A 361 21.57 -4.70 -17.00
N LEU A 362 20.81 -5.06 -15.97
CA LEU A 362 21.21 -6.03 -14.94
C LEU A 362 21.23 -7.47 -15.46
N GLY A 363 20.68 -7.75 -16.64
CA GLY A 363 20.52 -9.11 -17.18
C GLY A 363 19.52 -9.95 -16.38
N ARG A 364 18.53 -9.34 -15.73
CA ARG A 364 17.53 -10.01 -14.88
C ARG A 364 16.20 -10.17 -15.60
N THR A 365 15.37 -11.09 -15.11
CA THR A 365 14.01 -11.30 -15.63
C THR A 365 13.04 -10.30 -15.03
N LEU A 366 12.27 -9.61 -15.88
CA LEU A 366 11.17 -8.73 -15.47
C LEU A 366 9.83 -9.49 -15.49
N CYS A 367 9.15 -9.54 -14.34
CA CYS A 367 7.78 -10.02 -14.21
C CYS A 367 6.83 -8.81 -14.15
N GLU A 368 6.31 -8.40 -15.31
CA GLU A 368 5.31 -7.33 -15.41
C GLU A 368 3.89 -7.88 -15.16
N VAL A 369 3.20 -7.40 -14.12
CA VAL A 369 1.90 -7.91 -13.65
C VAL A 369 0.81 -6.83 -13.63
N PRO A 370 -0.49 -7.17 -13.46
CA PRO A 370 -1.55 -6.18 -13.28
C PRO A 370 -1.34 -5.27 -12.06
N VAL A 371 -2.09 -4.18 -11.96
CA VAL A 371 -2.08 -3.35 -10.74
C VAL A 371 -2.59 -4.14 -9.55
N GLY A 372 -1.93 -4.01 -8.40
CA GLY A 372 -2.25 -4.67 -7.14
C GLY A 372 -1.09 -5.52 -6.63
N PHE A 373 -0.60 -5.22 -5.43
CA PHE A 373 0.52 -5.93 -4.79
C PHE A 373 0.35 -7.45 -4.65
N LYS A 374 -0.90 -7.95 -4.61
CA LYS A 374 -1.20 -9.40 -4.51
C LYS A 374 -0.46 -10.26 -5.53
N TRP A 375 -0.11 -9.71 -6.69
CA TRP A 375 0.58 -10.43 -7.76
C TRP A 375 2.05 -10.72 -7.46
N PHE A 376 2.64 -10.08 -6.46
CA PHE A 376 4.02 -10.31 -6.03
C PHE A 376 4.12 -11.27 -4.85
N VAL A 377 3.01 -11.58 -4.18
CA VAL A 377 2.97 -12.31 -2.92
C VAL A 377 3.62 -13.68 -3.05
N ASP A 378 3.17 -14.50 -4.01
CA ASP A 378 3.70 -15.85 -4.21
C ASP A 378 5.19 -15.84 -4.52
N GLY A 379 5.62 -14.92 -5.39
CA GLY A 379 7.02 -14.80 -5.78
C GLY A 379 7.93 -14.30 -4.65
N LEU A 380 7.46 -13.35 -3.84
CA LEU A 380 8.18 -12.91 -2.63
C LEU A 380 8.23 -14.03 -1.59
N TYR A 381 7.12 -14.75 -1.39
CA TYR A 381 7.02 -15.83 -0.42
C TYR A 381 7.92 -17.02 -0.77
N SER A 382 8.02 -17.38 -2.05
CA SER A 382 8.88 -18.46 -2.54
C SER A 382 10.35 -18.05 -2.72
N GLY A 383 10.64 -16.75 -2.77
CA GLY A 383 11.97 -16.21 -3.09
C GLY A 383 12.27 -16.13 -4.60
N GLU A 384 11.29 -16.38 -5.46
CA GLU A 384 11.42 -16.22 -6.92
C GLU A 384 11.46 -14.75 -7.36
N LEU A 385 10.83 -13.86 -6.59
CA LEU A 385 10.91 -12.41 -6.79
C LEU A 385 11.75 -11.77 -5.69
N GLY A 386 12.83 -11.10 -6.08
CA GLY A 386 13.70 -10.37 -5.16
C GLY A 386 13.08 -9.05 -4.70
N PHE A 387 12.27 -8.46 -5.58
CA PHE A 387 11.63 -7.17 -5.41
C PHE A 387 10.25 -7.18 -6.07
N GLY A 388 9.26 -6.55 -5.44
CA GLY A 388 7.96 -6.26 -6.04
C GLY A 388 7.54 -4.82 -5.71
N GLY A 389 7.15 -4.03 -6.71
CA GLY A 389 6.82 -2.62 -6.52
C GLY A 389 5.71 -2.06 -7.40
N GLU A 390 4.94 -1.11 -6.85
CA GLU A 390 3.85 -0.38 -7.48
C GLU A 390 4.18 1.12 -7.57
N GLU A 391 3.79 1.77 -8.67
CA GLU A 391 4.01 3.22 -8.90
C GLU A 391 3.44 4.11 -7.80
N SER A 392 2.48 3.61 -7.04
CA SER A 392 1.84 4.29 -5.93
C SER A 392 2.70 4.32 -4.65
N ALA A 393 4.02 4.29 -4.76
CA ALA A 393 4.99 4.35 -3.66
C ALA A 393 4.93 3.18 -2.66
N GLY A 394 4.68 1.97 -3.16
CA GLY A 394 4.56 0.76 -2.36
C GLY A 394 5.42 -0.38 -2.89
N ALA A 395 6.26 -0.99 -2.07
CA ALA A 395 7.13 -2.09 -2.48
C ALA A 395 7.51 -2.99 -1.30
N SER A 396 8.10 -4.15 -1.60
CA SER A 396 8.82 -5.01 -0.63
C SER A 396 9.95 -5.74 -1.36
N PHE A 397 10.93 -6.22 -0.61
CA PHE A 397 12.04 -7.02 -1.11
C PHE A 397 12.49 -8.09 -0.11
N LEU A 398 13.22 -9.08 -0.62
CA LEU A 398 13.70 -10.21 0.19
C LEU A 398 14.76 -9.79 1.20
N ARG A 399 14.94 -10.63 2.23
CA ARG A 399 16.09 -10.60 3.13
C ARG A 399 17.39 -10.76 2.37
N MET A 400 18.50 -10.47 3.04
CA MET A 400 19.84 -10.67 2.51
C MET A 400 20.04 -12.10 2.01
N ASP A 401 19.49 -13.11 2.71
CA ASP A 401 19.59 -14.53 2.38
C ASP A 401 18.60 -15.01 1.30
N GLY A 402 17.79 -14.11 0.73
CA GLY A 402 16.79 -14.45 -0.28
C GLY A 402 15.49 -15.05 0.28
N THR A 403 15.25 -15.01 1.59
CA THR A 403 13.97 -15.41 2.19
C THR A 403 13.04 -14.20 2.40
N PRO A 404 11.71 -14.37 2.50
CA PRO A 404 10.78 -13.25 2.64
C PRO A 404 10.95 -12.47 3.95
N TRP A 405 10.90 -11.14 3.85
CA TRP A 405 10.81 -10.21 5.00
C TRP A 405 9.35 -9.88 5.33
N SER A 406 8.67 -9.27 4.36
CA SER A 406 7.25 -8.95 4.33
C SER A 406 6.73 -9.28 2.94
N THR A 407 5.61 -9.98 2.87
CA THR A 407 4.90 -10.31 1.62
C THR A 407 3.69 -9.38 1.40
N ASP A 408 3.48 -8.41 2.30
CA ASP A 408 2.78 -7.15 1.99
C ASP A 408 3.83 -6.05 1.74
N LYS A 409 3.40 -4.87 1.30
CA LYS A 409 4.32 -3.74 1.14
C LYS A 409 4.89 -3.29 2.49
N ASP A 410 6.11 -2.75 2.46
CA ASP A 410 6.81 -2.29 3.66
C ASP A 410 7.45 -0.90 3.45
N GLY A 411 6.78 0.14 3.94
CA GLY A 411 7.24 1.51 3.82
C GLY A 411 8.47 1.83 4.67
N ILE A 412 8.62 1.19 5.84
CA ILE A 412 9.80 1.38 6.72
C ILE A 412 11.04 0.82 6.03
N LEU A 413 10.90 -0.39 5.49
CA LEU A 413 11.97 -1.07 4.78
C LEU A 413 12.50 -0.25 3.61
N LEU A 414 11.61 0.34 2.81
CA LEU A 414 12.00 1.17 1.68
C LEU A 414 12.65 2.49 2.14
N CYS A 415 12.18 3.12 3.21
CA CYS A 415 12.86 4.29 3.79
C CYS A 415 14.29 3.95 4.26
N LEU A 416 14.48 2.81 4.95
CA LEU A 416 15.80 2.37 5.39
C LEU A 416 16.71 1.97 4.22
N LEU A 417 16.18 1.43 3.13
CA LEU A 417 16.95 1.17 1.92
C LEU A 417 17.50 2.47 1.30
N ALA A 418 16.77 3.58 1.34
CA ALA A 418 17.28 4.89 0.90
C ALA A 418 18.51 5.34 1.73
N ALA A 419 18.46 5.10 3.05
CA ALA A 419 19.59 5.36 3.94
C ALA A 419 20.77 4.42 3.65
N GLU A 420 20.52 3.13 3.41
CA GLU A 420 21.54 2.16 3.00
C GLU A 420 22.24 2.59 1.71
N ILE A 421 21.47 2.92 0.66
CA ILE A 421 21.99 3.40 -0.63
C ILE A 421 22.91 4.60 -0.41
N THR A 422 22.48 5.55 0.41
CA THR A 422 23.27 6.77 0.68
C THR A 422 24.55 6.46 1.43
N ALA A 423 24.47 5.59 2.45
CA ALA A 423 25.61 5.18 3.25
C ALA A 423 26.65 4.39 2.46
N VAL A 424 26.22 3.44 1.63
CA VAL A 424 27.09 2.53 0.88
C VAL A 424 27.69 3.20 -0.35
N THR A 425 26.92 4.01 -1.07
CA THR A 425 27.34 4.58 -2.35
C THR A 425 27.89 6.01 -2.25
N GLY A 426 27.63 6.69 -1.13
CA GLY A 426 27.91 8.12 -0.95
C GLY A 426 27.01 9.05 -1.77
N LYS A 427 25.95 8.51 -2.41
CA LYS A 427 24.98 9.26 -3.22
C LYS A 427 23.58 9.04 -2.66
N ASN A 428 22.83 10.11 -2.47
CA ASN A 428 21.42 9.95 -2.12
C ASN A 428 20.63 9.36 -3.30
N PRO A 429 19.42 8.79 -3.08
CA PRO A 429 18.68 8.12 -4.15
C PRO A 429 18.33 9.02 -5.33
N GLN A 430 18.11 10.32 -5.12
CA GLN A 430 17.84 11.26 -6.21
C GLN A 430 19.07 11.43 -7.13
N GLN A 431 20.26 11.55 -6.55
CA GLN A 431 21.52 11.59 -7.30
C GLN A 431 21.78 10.26 -8.04
N TYR A 432 21.47 9.13 -7.41
CA TYR A 432 21.56 7.82 -8.07
C TYR A 432 20.62 7.75 -9.28
N TYR A 433 19.36 8.21 -9.11
CA TYR A 433 18.40 8.27 -10.21
C TYR A 433 18.91 9.09 -11.39
N GLU A 434 19.57 10.23 -11.14
CA GLU A 434 20.11 11.08 -12.20
C GLU A 434 21.14 10.33 -13.08
N GLU A 435 21.92 9.41 -12.50
CA GLU A 435 22.84 8.54 -13.25
C GLU A 435 22.10 7.49 -14.07
N LEU A 436 21.06 6.87 -13.51
CA LEU A 436 20.22 5.93 -14.24
C LEU A 436 19.48 6.63 -15.39
N ALA A 437 18.97 7.83 -15.16
CA ALA A 437 18.30 8.64 -16.18
C ALA A 437 19.29 9.08 -17.28
N ALA A 438 20.54 9.43 -16.93
CA ALA A 438 21.57 9.74 -17.91
C ALA A 438 21.94 8.53 -18.78
N LYS A 439 21.95 7.32 -18.20
CA LYS A 439 22.31 6.07 -18.89
C LYS A 439 21.16 5.49 -19.72
N HIS A 440 19.94 5.50 -19.17
CA HIS A 440 18.78 4.81 -19.70
C HIS A 440 17.71 5.74 -20.26
N GLY A 441 17.93 7.06 -20.20
CA GLY A 441 16.97 8.09 -20.62
C GLY A 441 16.06 8.52 -19.47
N ALA A 442 15.88 9.84 -19.32
CA ALA A 442 14.92 10.42 -18.40
C ALA A 442 13.49 10.26 -18.95
N SER A 443 12.55 9.90 -18.08
CA SER A 443 11.14 9.83 -18.42
C SER A 443 10.30 10.87 -17.68
N GLU A 444 9.24 11.31 -18.33
CA GLU A 444 8.19 12.13 -17.76
C GLU A 444 6.95 11.26 -17.60
N TYR A 445 6.35 11.27 -16.41
CA TYR A 445 5.23 10.42 -16.03
C TYR A 445 4.04 11.26 -15.59
N SER A 446 2.84 10.85 -16.00
CA SER A 446 1.61 11.49 -15.53
C SER A 446 0.48 10.49 -15.31
N ARG A 447 -0.47 10.92 -14.48
CA ARG A 447 -1.70 10.19 -14.20
C ARG A 447 -2.90 11.12 -14.33
N LEU A 448 -3.75 10.83 -15.30
CA LEU A 448 -5.01 11.50 -15.53
C LEU A 448 -6.16 10.68 -14.94
N GLN A 449 -7.22 11.37 -14.55
CA GLN A 449 -8.46 10.75 -14.10
C GLN A 449 -9.67 11.50 -14.66
N ALA A 450 -10.70 10.76 -15.04
CA ALA A 450 -11.95 11.30 -15.54
C ALA A 450 -13.14 10.48 -15.03
N VAL A 451 -14.29 11.14 -14.86
CA VAL A 451 -15.53 10.48 -14.40
C VAL A 451 -15.96 9.44 -15.42
N ALA A 452 -16.37 8.27 -14.92
CA ALA A 452 -16.98 7.21 -15.72
C ALA A 452 -18.15 6.59 -14.97
N ASN A 453 -19.29 6.50 -15.65
CA ASN A 453 -20.45 5.79 -15.12
C ASN A 453 -20.22 4.26 -15.14
N LYS A 454 -21.15 3.51 -14.51
CA LYS A 454 -21.08 2.05 -14.41
C LYS A 454 -20.97 1.35 -15.78
N GLN A 455 -21.68 1.83 -16.80
CA GLN A 455 -21.61 1.27 -18.15
C GLN A 455 -20.23 1.49 -18.78
N GLN A 456 -19.68 2.71 -18.69
CA GLN A 456 -18.34 3.05 -19.18
C GLN A 456 -17.26 2.22 -18.48
N LYS A 457 -17.33 2.06 -17.16
CA LYS A 457 -16.41 1.20 -16.41
C LYS A 457 -16.46 -0.26 -16.90
N ALA A 458 -17.65 -0.78 -17.17
CA ALA A 458 -17.83 -2.14 -17.69
C ALA A 458 -17.22 -2.31 -19.10
N VAL A 459 -17.37 -1.30 -19.97
CA VAL A 459 -16.74 -1.29 -21.30
C VAL A 459 -15.21 -1.30 -21.17
N LEU A 460 -14.64 -0.42 -20.34
CA LEU A 460 -13.19 -0.36 -20.13
C LEU A 460 -12.61 -1.69 -19.61
N SER A 461 -13.33 -2.38 -18.74
CA SER A 461 -12.87 -3.67 -18.20
C SER A 461 -12.84 -4.81 -19.24
N LYS A 462 -13.50 -4.62 -20.39
CA LYS A 462 -13.66 -5.62 -21.46
C LYS A 462 -12.99 -5.19 -22.77
N LEU A 463 -12.07 -4.22 -22.71
CA LEU A 463 -11.29 -3.80 -23.86
C LEU A 463 -10.53 -4.99 -24.46
N SER A 464 -10.52 -5.08 -25.79
CA SER A 464 -9.69 -6.01 -26.55
C SER A 464 -8.65 -5.25 -27.38
N PRO A 465 -7.48 -5.85 -27.69
CA PRO A 465 -6.44 -5.19 -28.49
C PRO A 465 -6.95 -4.68 -29.85
N GLU A 466 -7.89 -5.41 -30.47
CA GLU A 466 -8.44 -5.12 -31.79
C GLU A 466 -9.35 -3.88 -31.81
N MET A 467 -9.82 -3.42 -30.64
CA MET A 467 -10.62 -2.19 -30.52
C MET A 467 -9.77 -0.92 -30.72
N VAL A 468 -8.44 -1.03 -30.75
CA VAL A 468 -7.52 0.10 -30.94
C VAL A 468 -6.96 0.08 -32.37
N ALA A 469 -7.70 0.70 -33.29
CA ALA A 469 -7.31 0.81 -34.70
C ALA A 469 -6.18 1.83 -34.97
N ALA A 470 -5.78 2.63 -33.99
CA ALA A 470 -4.65 3.55 -34.12
C ALA A 470 -3.36 2.76 -34.35
N GLU A 471 -2.53 3.16 -35.33
CA GLU A 471 -1.23 2.53 -35.62
C GLU A 471 -0.04 3.31 -35.04
N THR A 472 -0.29 4.55 -34.63
CA THR A 472 0.69 5.43 -34.01
C THR A 472 0.16 5.97 -32.69
N LEU A 473 1.07 6.30 -31.78
CA LEU A 473 0.81 7.05 -30.56
C LEU A 473 1.88 8.16 -30.45
N ALA A 474 1.43 9.41 -30.45
CA ALA A 474 2.27 10.60 -30.40
C ALA A 474 3.35 10.67 -31.50
N GLY A 475 3.04 10.14 -32.68
CA GLY A 475 3.94 10.09 -33.84
C GLY A 475 4.85 8.87 -33.92
N ASP A 476 4.90 8.03 -32.88
CA ASP A 476 5.65 6.78 -32.88
C ASP A 476 4.77 5.58 -33.21
N ALA A 477 5.33 4.56 -33.87
CA ALA A 477 4.60 3.32 -34.18
C ALA A 477 4.24 2.55 -32.90
N ILE A 478 2.99 2.06 -32.82
CA ILE A 478 2.53 1.22 -31.72
C ILE A 478 3.19 -0.16 -31.82
N THR A 479 3.92 -0.55 -30.78
CA THR A 479 4.64 -1.82 -30.69
C THR A 479 3.83 -2.92 -30.01
N ALA A 480 2.93 -2.56 -29.09
CA ALA A 480 2.03 -3.53 -28.46
C ALA A 480 0.72 -2.89 -27.97
N ARG A 481 -0.33 -3.72 -27.97
CA ARG A 481 -1.67 -3.44 -27.40
C ARG A 481 -1.99 -4.58 -26.45
N LEU A 482 -1.98 -4.31 -25.16
CA LEU A 482 -2.03 -5.34 -24.11
C LEU A 482 -3.31 -5.23 -23.31
N THR A 483 -3.97 -6.37 -23.10
CA THR A 483 -5.10 -6.54 -22.17
C THR A 483 -4.82 -7.58 -21.10
N HIS A 484 -3.68 -8.26 -21.22
CA HIS A 484 -3.13 -9.20 -20.25
C HIS A 484 -1.68 -8.80 -19.97
N ALA A 485 -1.24 -8.98 -18.73
CA ALA A 485 0.10 -8.60 -18.31
C ALA A 485 1.14 -9.62 -18.83
N PRO A 486 2.29 -9.18 -19.39
CA PRO A 486 3.26 -10.09 -19.99
C PRO A 486 3.91 -11.09 -19.02
N GLY A 487 4.07 -10.73 -17.74
CA GLY A 487 4.82 -11.53 -16.77
C GLY A 487 4.05 -12.72 -16.21
N ASN A 488 2.72 -12.65 -16.14
CA ASN A 488 1.89 -13.72 -15.56
C ASN A 488 0.63 -14.07 -16.37
N GLY A 489 0.39 -13.39 -17.49
CA GLY A 489 -0.77 -13.62 -18.33
C GLY A 489 -2.12 -13.21 -17.72
N ALA A 490 -2.15 -12.56 -16.57
CA ALA A 490 -3.40 -12.14 -15.92
C ALA A 490 -4.03 -10.93 -16.63
N ALA A 491 -5.35 -10.89 -16.70
CA ALA A 491 -6.08 -9.76 -17.29
C ALA A 491 -5.81 -8.46 -16.50
N ILE A 492 -5.51 -7.37 -17.22
CA ILE A 492 -5.22 -6.07 -16.59
C ILE A 492 -6.50 -5.29 -16.23
N GLY A 493 -7.66 -5.75 -16.70
CA GLY A 493 -8.95 -5.06 -16.52
C GLY A 493 -8.98 -3.70 -17.21
N GLY A 494 -8.36 -3.59 -18.39
CA GLY A 494 -8.14 -2.34 -19.10
C GLY A 494 -7.29 -2.57 -20.36
N LEU A 495 -6.60 -1.52 -20.80
CA LEU A 495 -5.76 -1.52 -21.99
C LEU A 495 -4.43 -0.82 -21.70
N LYS A 496 -3.31 -1.38 -22.19
CA LYS A 496 -2.01 -0.69 -22.29
C LYS A 496 -1.56 -0.65 -23.74
N VAL A 497 -1.17 0.52 -24.23
CA VAL A 497 -0.60 0.73 -25.57
C VAL A 497 0.82 1.24 -25.40
N THR A 498 1.76 0.64 -26.12
CA THR A 498 3.19 0.95 -26.01
C THR A 498 3.77 1.35 -27.36
N THR A 499 4.79 2.20 -27.32
CA THR A 499 5.73 2.51 -28.41
C THR A 499 7.15 2.39 -27.87
N GLU A 500 8.14 2.63 -28.73
CA GLU A 500 9.56 2.69 -28.31
C GLU A 500 9.84 3.80 -27.27
N ASN A 501 9.15 4.94 -27.35
CA ASN A 501 9.46 6.14 -26.55
C ASN A 501 8.38 6.54 -25.54
N GLY A 502 7.32 5.74 -25.40
CA GLY A 502 6.26 6.03 -24.45
C GLY A 502 5.16 5.00 -24.45
N TRP A 503 4.23 5.16 -23.51
CA TRP A 503 3.07 4.29 -23.38
C TRP A 503 1.94 5.01 -22.67
N PHE A 504 0.72 4.50 -22.82
CA PHE A 504 -0.36 4.80 -21.91
C PHE A 504 -1.09 3.53 -21.47
N ALA A 505 -1.69 3.55 -20.29
CA ALA A 505 -2.57 2.50 -19.81
C ALA A 505 -3.87 3.11 -19.25
N ALA A 506 -5.01 2.56 -19.65
CA ALA A 506 -6.33 2.98 -19.21
C ALA A 506 -7.04 1.85 -18.46
N ARG A 507 -7.59 2.16 -17.28
CA ARG A 507 -8.35 1.21 -16.47
C ARG A 507 -9.46 1.89 -15.65
N PRO A 508 -10.57 1.20 -15.33
CA PRO A 508 -11.55 1.71 -14.39
C PRO A 508 -10.97 1.77 -12.97
N SER A 509 -11.42 2.74 -12.17
CA SER A 509 -11.14 2.76 -10.73
C SER A 509 -11.98 1.70 -10.02
N GLY A 510 -11.37 1.01 -9.05
CA GLY A 510 -12.05 0.01 -8.24
C GLY A 510 -12.99 0.62 -7.20
N THR A 511 -12.66 1.80 -6.68
CA THR A 511 -13.32 2.42 -5.51
C THR A 511 -14.16 3.66 -5.85
N GLU A 512 -14.02 4.20 -7.06
CA GLU A 512 -14.62 5.47 -7.47
C GLU A 512 -15.27 5.35 -8.85
N ASP A 513 -16.27 6.17 -9.15
CA ASP A 513 -16.90 6.29 -10.48
C ASP A 513 -16.04 7.12 -11.45
N ILE A 514 -14.78 6.69 -11.58
CA ILE A 514 -13.78 7.28 -12.47
C ILE A 514 -13.03 6.17 -13.22
N TYR A 515 -12.33 6.55 -14.27
CA TYR A 515 -11.25 5.77 -14.85
C TYR A 515 -9.94 6.56 -14.79
N LYS A 516 -8.82 5.83 -14.82
CA LYS A 516 -7.47 6.37 -14.73
C LYS A 516 -6.73 6.10 -16.04
N ILE A 517 -6.02 7.10 -16.55
CA ILE A 517 -5.05 6.95 -17.63
C ILE A 517 -3.67 7.25 -17.03
N TYR A 518 -2.75 6.32 -17.16
CA TYR A 518 -1.33 6.50 -16.83
C TYR A 518 -0.57 6.70 -18.13
N CYS A 519 0.34 7.65 -18.18
CA CYS A 519 1.13 7.95 -19.36
C CYS A 519 2.60 8.13 -18.98
N GLU A 520 3.49 7.74 -19.88
CA GLU A 520 4.92 8.01 -19.74
C GLU A 520 5.55 8.34 -21.09
N SER A 521 6.54 9.22 -21.09
CA SER A 521 7.36 9.52 -22.26
C SER A 521 8.85 9.69 -21.93
N PHE A 522 9.71 9.15 -22.80
CA PHE A 522 11.16 9.40 -22.81
C PHE A 522 11.59 10.55 -23.74
N LYS A 523 10.64 11.28 -24.34
CA LYS A 523 10.88 12.43 -25.24
C LYS A 523 10.53 13.77 -24.58
N GLY A 524 10.28 13.78 -23.28
CA GLY A 524 9.97 14.98 -22.50
C GLY A 524 8.49 15.36 -22.48
N LYS A 525 8.20 16.50 -21.84
CA LYS A 525 6.85 16.92 -21.46
C LYS A 525 5.92 17.21 -22.63
N GLU A 526 6.43 17.75 -23.73
CA GLU A 526 5.62 18.04 -24.92
C GLU A 526 5.12 16.76 -25.59
N HIS A 527 5.98 15.74 -25.67
CA HIS A 527 5.60 14.42 -26.19
C HIS A 527 4.65 13.69 -25.23
N LEU A 528 4.87 13.80 -23.91
CA LEU A 528 3.93 13.28 -22.91
C LEU A 528 2.53 13.89 -23.05
N ALA A 529 2.43 15.21 -23.22
CA ALA A 529 1.14 15.89 -23.43
C ALA A 529 0.43 15.41 -24.70
N LEU A 530 1.18 15.03 -25.74
CA LEU A 530 0.61 14.42 -26.95
C LEU A 530 0.10 13.00 -26.68
N ILE A 531 0.85 12.18 -25.94
CA ILE A 531 0.40 10.84 -25.49
C ILE A 531 -0.89 10.97 -24.69
N GLU A 532 -0.95 11.89 -23.72
CA GLU A 532 -2.14 12.13 -22.91
C GLU A 532 -3.37 12.46 -23.75
N LYS A 533 -3.21 13.37 -24.71
CA LYS A 533 -4.29 13.77 -25.61
C LYS A 533 -4.78 12.58 -26.45
N GLU A 534 -3.88 11.86 -27.10
CA GLU A 534 -4.24 10.73 -27.95
C GLU A 534 -4.81 9.56 -27.13
N ALA A 535 -4.31 9.32 -25.91
CA ALA A 535 -4.86 8.32 -25.00
C ALA A 535 -6.32 8.64 -24.64
N GLN A 536 -6.63 9.90 -24.32
CA GLN A 536 -8.01 10.33 -24.07
C GLN A 536 -8.90 10.15 -25.29
N GLU A 537 -8.41 10.48 -26.50
CA GLU A 537 -9.15 10.27 -27.75
C GLU A 537 -9.41 8.80 -28.03
N ILE A 538 -8.41 7.93 -27.86
CA ILE A 538 -8.53 6.48 -28.02
C ILE A 538 -9.56 5.92 -27.04
N VAL A 539 -9.43 6.24 -25.75
CA VAL A 539 -10.36 5.76 -24.72
C VAL A 539 -11.78 6.25 -24.97
N SER A 540 -11.95 7.51 -25.37
CA SER A 540 -13.28 8.09 -25.64
C SER A 540 -13.99 7.41 -26.80
N LYS A 541 -13.25 7.01 -27.85
CA LYS A 541 -13.81 6.27 -29.01
C LYS A 541 -14.34 4.90 -28.65
N VAL A 542 -13.91 4.29 -27.54
CA VAL A 542 -14.44 2.98 -27.11
C VAL A 542 -15.82 3.13 -26.44
N PHE A 543 -16.21 4.34 -26.03
CA PHE A 543 -17.53 4.59 -25.46
C PHE A 543 -18.63 4.87 -26.50
N THR A 544 -18.23 5.07 -27.77
CA THR A 544 -19.12 5.38 -28.90
C THR A 544 -19.19 4.20 -29.85
#